data_AF-A0AAD8F309-F1
#
_entry.id   AF-A0AAD8F309-F1
#
_cell.length_a   1.000
_cell.length_b   1.000
_cell.length_c   1.000
_cell.angle_alpha   90.00
_cell.angle_beta   90.00
_cell.angle_gamma   90.00
#
_symmetry.space_group_name_H-M   'P 1'
#
loop_
_entity.id
_entity.type
_entity.pdbx_description
1 polymer ?
#
loop_
_entity_poly.entity_id
_entity_poly.type
_entity_poly.pdbx_seq_one_letter_code
_entity_poly.pdbx_strand_id
1 'polypeptide(L)'
;MKVCQILVLCVLLCVTSAFLFRSRVHARANGIEIESSCLAHADAGSCEFYSCFERRLPCGRNWYILKTGQYYCNKMQSERSRFSAEGQQFLDAAQRCMTQALKDTYRRDDIDCHDLEHLAFNTVRPCFIENGFCGILGEDHGELFALFNVRDLFTRGAAKIWRTVFDLALTCARETISEVASNADTVISNIIDSAA
;
A
#
# COMPACT_ATOMS: atom_id res chain seq x y z
N MET A 1 -25.96 -33.78 -28.81
CA MET A 1 -24.82 -34.09 -27.91
C MET A 1 -23.46 -33.63 -28.45
N LYS A 2 -23.14 -33.80 -29.74
CA LYS A 2 -21.82 -33.44 -30.31
C LYS A 2 -21.51 -31.92 -30.35
N VAL A 3 -22.52 -31.08 -30.55
CA VAL A 3 -22.36 -29.61 -30.62
C VAL A 3 -21.96 -28.99 -29.27
N CYS A 4 -22.48 -29.53 -28.16
CA CYS A 4 -22.15 -29.07 -26.81
C CYS A 4 -20.69 -29.43 -26.43
N GLN A 5 -20.22 -30.63 -26.80
CA GLN A 5 -18.82 -31.03 -26.59
C GLN A 5 -17.82 -30.17 -27.37
N ILE A 6 -18.14 -29.78 -28.61
CA ILE A 6 -17.28 -28.91 -29.42
C ILE A 6 -17.20 -27.50 -28.82
N LEU A 7 -18.33 -26.95 -28.36
CA LEU A 7 -18.36 -25.64 -27.68
C LEU A 7 -17.54 -25.64 -26.37
N VAL A 8 -17.67 -26.69 -25.56
CA VAL A 8 -16.90 -26.83 -24.31
C VAL A 8 -15.40 -26.96 -24.58
N LEU A 9 -15.00 -27.74 -25.60
CA LEU A 9 -13.60 -27.86 -26.01
C LEU A 9 -13.02 -26.53 -26.53
N CYS A 10 -13.77 -25.77 -27.33
CA CYS A 10 -13.35 -24.44 -27.79
C CYS A 10 -13.18 -23.45 -26.64
N VAL A 11 -14.09 -23.46 -25.64
CA VAL A 11 -13.97 -22.60 -24.45
C VAL A 11 -12.73 -22.98 -23.63
N LEU A 12 -12.48 -24.28 -23.42
CA LEU A 12 -11.29 -24.75 -22.69
C LEU A 12 -9.98 -24.40 -23.40
N LEU A 13 -9.95 -24.48 -24.74
CA LEU A 13 -8.79 -24.10 -25.55
C LEU A 13 -8.57 -22.58 -25.56
N CYS A 14 -9.62 -21.76 -25.58
CA CYS A 14 -9.52 -20.30 -25.47
C CYS A 14 -9.06 -19.85 -24.08
N VAL A 15 -9.53 -20.51 -23.01
CA VAL A 15 -9.12 -20.21 -21.63
C VAL A 15 -7.64 -20.56 -21.44
N THR A 16 -7.19 -21.73 -21.89
CA THR A 16 -5.78 -22.14 -21.76
C THR A 16 -4.82 -21.27 -22.57
N SER A 17 -5.20 -20.84 -23.77
CA SER A 17 -4.39 -19.89 -24.55
C SER A 17 -4.35 -18.48 -23.93
N ALA A 18 -5.44 -18.00 -23.31
CA ALA A 18 -5.42 -16.74 -22.56
C ALA A 18 -4.48 -16.76 -21.34
N PHE A 19 -4.27 -17.94 -20.72
CA PHE A 19 -3.28 -18.11 -19.65
C PHE A 19 -1.84 -18.18 -20.16
N LEU A 20 -1.61 -18.71 -21.36
CA LEU A 20 -0.26 -18.87 -21.94
C LEU A 20 0.30 -17.58 -22.57
N PHE A 21 -0.55 -16.61 -22.94
CA PHE A 21 -0.11 -15.34 -23.53
C PHE A 21 -0.13 -14.14 -22.58
N ARG A 22 -0.33 -14.36 -21.27
CA ARG A 22 -0.19 -13.29 -20.27
C ARG A 22 1.30 -12.97 -20.09
N SER A 23 1.83 -12.14 -20.97
CA SER A 23 3.20 -11.65 -20.91
C SER A 23 3.42 -10.97 -19.55
N ARG A 24 4.22 -11.61 -18.68
CA ARG A 24 4.67 -11.01 -17.44
C ARG A 24 5.64 -9.88 -17.78
N VAL A 25 5.38 -8.69 -17.25
CA VAL A 25 6.28 -7.55 -17.41
C VAL A 25 7.33 -7.67 -16.32
N HIS A 26 8.59 -7.87 -16.70
CA HIS A 26 9.72 -7.89 -15.77
C HIS A 26 10.50 -6.59 -15.88
N ALA A 27 10.84 -6.01 -14.74
CA ALA A 27 11.82 -4.95 -14.62
C ALA A 27 13.17 -5.56 -14.25
N ARG A 28 14.22 -5.14 -14.95
CA ARG A 28 15.59 -5.62 -14.75
C ARG A 28 16.54 -4.45 -14.55
N ALA A 29 17.49 -4.63 -13.65
CA ALA A 29 18.54 -3.67 -13.38
C ALA A 29 19.42 -3.40 -14.61
N ASN A 30 19.61 -4.40 -15.49
CA ASN A 30 20.41 -4.29 -16.71
C ASN A 30 21.82 -3.71 -16.46
N GLY A 31 22.47 -4.11 -15.36
CA GLY A 31 23.79 -3.63 -14.97
C GLY A 31 23.80 -2.25 -14.30
N ILE A 32 22.63 -1.66 -14.01
CA ILE A 32 22.53 -0.46 -13.18
C ILE A 32 22.75 -0.86 -11.73
N GLU A 33 23.82 -0.34 -11.14
CA GLU A 33 24.19 -0.59 -9.75
C GLU A 33 23.21 0.06 -8.76
N ILE A 34 23.27 -0.36 -7.50
CA ILE A 34 22.49 0.24 -6.41
C ILE A 34 23.08 1.61 -6.08
N GLU A 35 22.30 2.68 -6.27
CA GLU A 35 22.73 4.05 -5.97
C GLU A 35 22.57 4.36 -4.47
N SER A 36 23.64 4.80 -3.80
CA SER A 36 23.59 5.21 -2.39
C SER A 36 22.69 6.43 -2.17
N SER A 37 22.64 7.36 -3.15
CA SER A 37 21.72 8.49 -3.17
C SER A 37 20.26 8.04 -3.19
N CYS A 38 19.93 6.97 -3.92
CA CYS A 38 18.58 6.43 -3.96
C CYS A 38 18.15 5.87 -2.59
N LEU A 39 19.05 5.16 -1.91
CA LEU A 39 18.82 4.72 -0.53
C LEU A 39 18.69 5.88 0.45
N ALA A 40 19.47 6.96 0.27
CA ALA A 40 19.35 8.17 1.07
C ALA A 40 18.00 8.88 0.87
N HIS A 41 17.46 8.89 -0.36
CA HIS A 41 16.10 9.39 -0.61
C HIS A 41 15.06 8.57 0.15
N ALA A 42 15.21 7.24 0.21
CA ALA A 42 14.34 6.40 1.03
C ALA A 42 14.46 6.74 2.51
N ASP A 43 15.68 6.91 3.02
CA ASP A 43 15.90 7.21 4.44
C ASP A 43 15.33 8.57 4.86
N ALA A 44 15.29 9.53 3.93
CA ALA A 44 14.71 10.85 4.11
C ALA A 44 13.19 10.92 3.85
N GLY A 45 12.55 9.84 3.38
CA GLY A 45 11.15 9.89 2.96
C GLY A 45 10.91 10.75 1.71
N SER A 46 11.91 10.94 0.84
CA SER A 46 11.80 11.76 -0.36
C SER A 46 11.09 11.02 -1.50
N CYS A 47 10.18 11.68 -2.20
CA CYS A 47 9.50 11.10 -3.36
C CYS A 47 10.42 10.85 -4.57
N GLU A 48 11.64 11.40 -4.55
CA GLU A 48 12.68 11.07 -5.53
C GLU A 48 13.15 9.62 -5.45
N PHE A 49 12.91 8.95 -4.31
CA PHE A 49 13.12 7.51 -4.18
C PHE A 49 12.40 6.73 -5.27
N TYR A 50 11.15 7.08 -5.58
CA TYR A 50 10.39 6.37 -6.61
C TYR A 50 10.94 6.62 -8.02
N SER A 51 11.44 7.84 -8.30
CA SER A 51 12.11 8.15 -9.57
C SER A 51 13.37 7.31 -9.76
N CYS A 52 14.23 7.20 -8.74
CA CYS A 52 15.46 6.41 -8.85
C CYS A 52 15.21 4.91 -8.83
N PHE A 53 14.20 4.44 -8.08
CA PHE A 53 13.74 3.06 -8.13
C PHE A 53 13.35 2.68 -9.55
N GLU A 54 12.48 3.49 -10.19
CA GLU A 54 11.99 3.20 -11.54
C GLU A 54 13.11 3.25 -12.59
N ARG A 55 14.10 4.13 -12.45
CA ARG A 55 15.26 4.16 -13.37
C ARG A 55 16.04 2.84 -13.35
N ARG A 56 16.20 2.26 -12.16
CA ARG A 56 16.93 1.01 -11.99
C ARG A 56 16.07 -0.20 -12.37
N LEU A 57 14.83 -0.25 -11.91
CA LEU A 57 13.89 -1.34 -12.15
C LEU A 57 12.64 -0.79 -12.87
N PRO A 58 12.71 -0.60 -14.21
CA PRO A 58 11.65 0.08 -14.96
C PRO A 58 10.45 -0.83 -15.23
N CYS A 59 9.38 -0.65 -14.45
CA CYS A 59 8.11 -1.32 -14.72
C CYS A 59 7.22 -0.52 -15.69
N GLY A 60 7.32 0.80 -15.66
CA GLY A 60 6.57 1.77 -16.43
C GLY A 60 5.49 2.48 -15.60
N ARG A 61 5.02 3.62 -16.13
CA ARG A 61 4.04 4.54 -15.51
C ARG A 61 2.70 3.92 -15.09
N ASN A 62 2.41 2.69 -15.53
CA ASN A 62 1.16 1.99 -15.22
C ASN A 62 1.26 1.10 -13.97
N TRP A 63 2.45 0.97 -13.37
CA TRP A 63 2.72 0.09 -12.24
C TRP A 63 3.07 0.87 -10.98
N TYR A 64 3.13 0.14 -9.86
CA TYR A 64 3.15 0.67 -8.50
C TYR A 64 4.08 1.86 -8.29
N ILE A 65 5.36 1.74 -8.65
CA ILE A 65 6.42 2.69 -8.28
C ILE A 65 6.05 4.12 -8.68
N LEU A 66 5.70 4.35 -9.95
CA LEU A 66 5.30 5.67 -10.41
C LEU A 66 3.81 5.95 -10.17
N LYS A 67 2.95 4.98 -10.46
CA LYS A 67 1.50 5.21 -10.49
C LYS A 67 0.91 5.45 -9.11
N THR A 68 1.40 4.73 -8.12
CA THR A 68 0.83 4.71 -6.77
C THR A 68 1.84 5.29 -5.79
N GLY A 69 3.04 4.73 -5.71
CA GLY A 69 4.08 5.15 -4.77
C GLY A 69 4.42 6.64 -4.92
N GLN A 70 4.90 7.04 -6.10
CA GLN A 70 5.27 8.43 -6.36
C GLN A 70 4.07 9.38 -6.32
N TYR A 71 2.95 9.00 -6.92
CA TYR A 71 1.73 9.82 -6.94
C TYR A 71 1.24 10.17 -5.53
N TYR A 72 1.05 9.16 -4.66
CA TYR A 72 0.58 9.42 -3.30
C TYR A 72 1.65 10.07 -2.43
N CYS A 73 2.93 9.76 -2.63
CA CYS A 73 4.01 10.49 -1.94
C CYS A 73 3.94 11.99 -2.23
N ASN A 74 3.89 12.38 -3.52
CA ASN A 74 3.80 13.79 -3.91
C ASN A 74 2.51 14.43 -3.37
N LYS A 75 1.40 13.70 -3.38
CA LYS A 75 0.12 14.19 -2.86
C LYS A 75 0.14 14.39 -1.35
N MET A 76 0.76 13.48 -0.59
CA MET A 76 0.95 13.63 0.85
C MET A 76 1.79 14.88 1.15
N GLN A 77 2.86 15.13 0.38
CA GLN A 77 3.64 16.36 0.53
C GLN A 77 2.85 17.62 0.17
N SER A 78 2.07 17.62 -0.91
CA SER A 78 1.34 18.81 -1.37
C SER A 78 0.16 19.17 -0.46
N GLU A 79 -0.52 18.18 0.11
CA GLU A 79 -1.66 18.39 1.00
C GLU A 79 -1.25 18.49 2.47
N ARG A 80 0.04 18.29 2.81
CA ARG A 80 0.56 18.25 4.18
C ARG A 80 0.06 19.40 5.04
N SER A 81 0.06 20.63 4.53
CA SER A 81 -0.33 21.82 5.30
C SER A 81 -1.83 21.89 5.66
N ARG A 82 -2.66 20.98 5.12
CA ARG A 82 -4.10 20.92 5.43
C ARG A 82 -4.40 20.07 6.65
N PHE A 83 -3.48 19.18 7.02
CA PHE A 83 -3.62 18.32 8.19
C PHE A 83 -3.28 19.09 9.46
N SER A 84 -3.83 18.62 10.58
CA SER A 84 -3.43 19.00 11.94
C SER A 84 -1.91 18.84 12.16
N ALA A 85 -1.38 19.29 13.30
CA ALA A 85 0.03 19.11 13.62
C ALA A 85 0.38 17.61 13.75
N GLU A 86 -0.53 16.84 14.34
CA GLU A 86 -0.49 15.40 14.50
C GLU A 86 -0.56 14.69 13.13
N GLY A 87 -1.48 15.12 12.27
CA GLY A 87 -1.61 14.61 10.91
C GLY A 87 -0.38 14.88 10.06
N GLN A 88 0.25 16.05 10.20
CA GLN A 88 1.52 16.35 9.53
C GLN A 88 2.65 15.43 9.98
N GLN A 89 2.74 15.12 11.29
CA GLN A 89 3.71 14.16 11.82
C GLN A 89 3.45 12.75 11.28
N PHE A 90 2.19 12.33 11.24
CA PHE A 90 1.78 11.06 10.64
C PHE A 90 2.20 10.97 9.17
N LEU A 91 1.92 11.99 8.36
CA LEU A 91 2.28 11.99 6.93
C LEU A 91 3.79 11.84 6.74
N ASP A 92 4.60 12.61 7.47
CA ASP A 92 6.05 12.57 7.37
C ASP A 92 6.62 11.21 7.81
N ALA A 93 6.14 10.69 8.94
CA ALA A 93 6.61 9.43 9.50
C ALA A 93 6.19 8.23 8.65
N ALA A 94 4.93 8.20 8.20
CA ALA A 94 4.42 7.18 7.29
C ALA A 94 5.18 7.20 5.96
N GLN A 95 5.38 8.37 5.33
CA GLN A 95 6.10 8.49 4.06
C GLN A 95 7.55 7.99 4.17
N ARG A 96 8.23 8.35 5.25
CA ARG A 96 9.57 7.84 5.56
C ARG A 96 9.57 6.31 5.71
N CYS A 97 8.65 5.76 6.52
CA CYS A 97 8.52 4.32 6.68
C CYS A 97 8.27 3.61 5.33
N MET A 98 7.34 4.10 4.52
CA MET A 98 6.94 3.47 3.25
C MET A 98 8.11 3.37 2.27
N THR A 99 8.89 4.45 2.13
CA THR A 99 10.06 4.45 1.24
C THR A 99 11.18 3.56 1.78
N GLN A 100 11.44 3.56 3.09
CA GLN A 100 12.41 2.65 3.72
C GLN A 100 12.03 1.19 3.55
N ALA A 101 10.75 0.84 3.70
CA ALA A 101 10.27 -0.53 3.60
C ALA A 101 10.49 -1.14 2.19
N LEU A 102 10.64 -0.30 1.16
CA LEU A 102 10.89 -0.74 -0.21
C LEU A 102 12.39 -0.88 -0.56
N LYS A 103 13.32 -0.54 0.34
CA LYS A 103 14.77 -0.61 0.08
C LYS A 103 15.23 -2.01 -0.32
N ASP A 104 14.72 -3.06 0.32
CA ASP A 104 15.09 -4.44 -0.03
C ASP A 104 14.57 -4.87 -1.39
N THR A 105 13.43 -4.31 -1.81
CA THR A 105 12.90 -4.54 -3.15
C THR A 105 13.75 -3.81 -4.20
N TYR A 106 14.22 -2.59 -3.91
CA TYR A 106 15.11 -1.82 -4.79
C TYR A 106 16.46 -2.51 -5.05
N ARG A 107 16.96 -3.26 -4.06
CA ARG A 107 18.23 -4.00 -4.14
C ARG A 107 18.19 -5.24 -5.04
N ARG A 108 17.03 -5.64 -5.56
CA ARG A 108 16.89 -6.82 -6.44
C ARG A 108 17.30 -6.50 -7.87
N ASP A 109 17.75 -7.49 -8.64
CA ASP A 109 18.16 -7.28 -10.04
C ASP A 109 17.08 -7.57 -11.07
N ASP A 110 16.07 -8.37 -10.72
CA ASP A 110 14.91 -8.69 -11.56
C ASP A 110 13.66 -8.73 -10.67
N ILE A 111 12.56 -8.18 -11.18
CA ILE A 111 11.26 -8.26 -10.52
C ILE A 111 10.11 -8.31 -11.53
N ASP A 112 9.14 -9.18 -11.27
CA ASP A 112 7.85 -9.16 -11.97
C ASP A 112 7.04 -7.95 -11.48
N CYS A 113 6.65 -7.07 -12.39
CA CYS A 113 6.00 -5.81 -12.07
C CYS A 113 4.59 -5.97 -11.48
N HIS A 114 3.91 -7.06 -11.80
CA HIS A 114 2.64 -7.40 -11.18
C HIS A 114 2.85 -7.85 -9.74
N ASP A 115 3.85 -8.70 -9.50
CA ASP A 115 4.18 -9.20 -8.17
C ASP A 115 4.77 -8.08 -7.29
N LEU A 116 5.56 -7.15 -7.88
CA LEU A 116 6.01 -5.92 -7.22
C LEU A 116 4.85 -5.10 -6.69
N GLU A 117 3.77 -4.92 -7.46
CA GLU A 117 2.63 -4.14 -7.00
C GLU A 117 1.97 -4.77 -5.77
N HIS A 118 1.79 -6.09 -5.76
CA HIS A 118 1.24 -6.80 -4.59
C HIS A 118 2.19 -6.72 -3.39
N LEU A 119 3.48 -6.98 -3.61
CA LEU A 119 4.52 -6.90 -2.58
C LEU A 119 4.55 -5.51 -1.95
N ALA A 120 4.54 -4.46 -2.78
CA ALA A 120 4.67 -3.10 -2.31
C ALA A 120 3.47 -2.69 -1.46
N PHE A 121 2.22 -2.96 -1.88
CA PHE A 121 1.04 -2.73 -1.02
C PHE A 121 1.14 -3.45 0.32
N ASN A 122 1.57 -4.71 0.33
CA ASN A 122 1.73 -5.47 1.57
C ASN A 122 2.83 -4.93 2.48
N THR A 123 3.91 -4.44 1.88
CA THR A 123 5.09 -3.94 2.58
C THR A 123 4.87 -2.55 3.17
N VAL A 124 4.14 -1.67 2.46
CA VAL A 124 3.88 -0.31 2.93
C VAL A 124 2.68 -0.20 3.87
N ARG A 125 1.74 -1.15 3.84
CA ARG A 125 0.53 -1.10 4.67
C ARG A 125 0.81 -0.96 6.17
N PRO A 126 1.75 -1.71 6.78
CA PRO A 126 2.08 -1.56 8.20
C PRO A 126 2.49 -0.13 8.60
N CYS A 127 3.17 0.59 7.71
CA CYS A 127 3.59 1.97 7.96
C CYS A 127 2.45 2.93 8.28
N PHE A 128 1.22 2.67 7.84
CA PHE A 128 0.07 3.49 8.22
C PHE A 128 -0.28 3.27 9.70
N ILE A 129 -0.46 2.01 10.10
CA ILE A 129 -0.86 1.64 11.47
C ILE A 129 0.22 2.05 12.46
N GLU A 130 1.48 1.68 12.19
CA GLU A 130 2.62 1.95 13.08
C GLU A 130 2.90 3.44 13.30
N ASN A 131 2.40 4.31 12.42
CA ASN A 131 2.58 5.76 12.52
C ASN A 131 1.29 6.51 12.93
N GLY A 132 0.26 5.81 13.43
CA GLY A 132 -0.89 6.46 14.07
C GLY A 132 -2.09 6.72 13.16
N PHE A 133 -2.24 6.00 12.05
CA PHE A 133 -3.38 6.14 11.13
C PHE A 133 -4.75 6.09 11.83
N CYS A 134 -4.91 5.29 12.88
CA CYS A 134 -6.17 5.17 13.60
C CYS A 134 -6.60 6.45 14.34
N GLY A 135 -5.64 7.25 14.83
CA GLY A 135 -5.93 8.58 15.39
C GLY A 135 -6.34 9.57 14.30
N ILE A 136 -5.61 9.55 13.19
CA ILE A 136 -5.88 10.41 12.01
C ILE A 136 -7.25 10.12 11.39
N LEU A 137 -7.70 8.86 11.42
CA LEU A 137 -9.05 8.48 11.00
C LEU A 137 -10.16 9.13 11.83
N GLY A 138 -9.89 9.58 13.06
CA GLY A 138 -10.83 10.36 13.86
C GLY A 138 -10.67 11.85 13.61
N GLU A 139 -9.43 12.35 13.78
CA GLU A 139 -9.12 13.79 13.83
C GLU A 139 -9.10 14.47 12.46
N ASP A 140 -8.40 13.89 11.46
CA ASP A 140 -8.19 14.47 10.12
C ASP A 140 -8.90 13.65 9.02
N HIS A 141 -10.04 13.05 9.33
CA HIS A 141 -10.73 12.13 8.42
C HIS A 141 -11.16 12.78 7.10
N GLY A 142 -11.47 14.08 7.10
CA GLY A 142 -11.85 14.83 5.92
C GLY A 142 -10.68 15.03 4.96
N GLU A 143 -9.53 15.41 5.49
CA GLU A 143 -8.27 15.60 4.78
C GLU A 143 -7.74 14.26 4.25
N LEU A 144 -7.83 13.21 5.06
CA LEU A 144 -7.49 11.86 4.67
C LEU A 144 -8.37 11.36 3.52
N PHE A 145 -9.68 11.62 3.58
CA PHE A 145 -10.60 11.29 2.49
C PHE A 145 -10.30 12.09 1.21
N ALA A 146 -9.94 13.37 1.33
CA ALA A 146 -9.51 14.18 0.19
C ALA A 146 -8.20 13.66 -0.45
N LEU A 147 -7.31 13.09 0.37
CA LEU A 147 -6.07 12.45 -0.07
C LEU A 147 -6.32 11.18 -0.90
N PHE A 148 -7.37 10.41 -0.60
CA PHE A 148 -7.82 9.29 -1.42
C PHE A 148 -9.00 9.70 -2.30
N ASN A 149 -8.72 10.42 -3.40
CA ASN A 149 -9.76 11.07 -4.20
C ASN A 149 -10.73 10.03 -4.80
N VAL A 150 -12.03 10.37 -4.93
CA VAL A 150 -13.00 9.51 -5.61
C VAL A 150 -12.63 9.17 -7.06
N ARG A 151 -11.82 9.99 -7.73
CA ARG A 151 -11.29 9.65 -9.07
C ARG A 151 -10.29 8.50 -9.01
N ASP A 152 -9.60 8.32 -7.88
CA ASP A 152 -8.71 7.20 -7.64
C ASP A 152 -9.49 5.86 -7.56
N LEU A 153 -10.82 5.89 -7.28
CA LEU A 153 -11.73 4.72 -7.37
C LEU A 153 -11.76 4.06 -8.75
N PHE A 154 -11.46 4.82 -9.81
CA PHE A 154 -11.62 4.34 -11.18
C PHE A 154 -10.28 4.12 -11.90
N THR A 155 -9.17 4.20 -11.17
CA THR A 155 -7.84 3.95 -11.74
C THR A 155 -7.52 2.45 -11.77
N ARG A 156 -6.74 1.99 -12.76
CA ARG A 156 -6.22 0.61 -12.74
C ARG A 156 -5.43 0.36 -11.45
N GLY A 157 -5.82 -0.64 -10.67
CA GLY A 157 -5.25 -0.90 -9.33
C GLY A 157 -6.06 -0.32 -8.17
N ALA A 158 -7.14 0.44 -8.43
CA ALA A 158 -8.04 0.98 -7.42
C ALA A 158 -8.53 -0.08 -6.42
N ALA A 159 -8.88 -1.27 -6.91
CA ALA A 159 -9.31 -2.38 -6.05
C ALA A 159 -8.28 -2.75 -4.96
N LYS A 160 -6.97 -2.60 -5.22
CA LYS A 160 -5.93 -2.83 -4.20
C LYS A 160 -5.82 -1.67 -3.22
N ILE A 161 -5.94 -0.44 -3.70
CA ILE A 161 -5.97 0.77 -2.86
C ILE A 161 -7.15 0.67 -1.89
N TRP A 162 -8.36 0.40 -2.39
CA TRP A 162 -9.57 0.30 -1.57
C TRP A 162 -9.54 -0.88 -0.61
N ARG A 163 -9.00 -2.03 -1.02
CA ARG A 163 -8.74 -3.14 -0.09
C ARG A 163 -7.82 -2.68 1.04
N THR A 164 -6.74 -1.97 0.73
CA THR A 164 -5.79 -1.48 1.73
C THR A 164 -6.46 -0.50 2.69
N VAL A 165 -7.20 0.50 2.17
CA VAL A 165 -7.93 1.46 3.01
C VAL A 165 -8.95 0.76 3.91
N PHE A 166 -9.70 -0.19 3.38
CA PHE A 166 -10.68 -0.96 4.14
C PHE A 166 -10.01 -1.83 5.21
N ASP A 167 -8.93 -2.52 4.89
CA ASP A 167 -8.17 -3.34 5.83
C ASP A 167 -7.59 -2.48 6.97
N LEU A 168 -7.12 -1.27 6.68
CA LEU A 168 -6.66 -0.33 7.70
C LEU A 168 -7.81 0.13 8.60
N ALA A 169 -8.94 0.51 8.03
CA ALA A 169 -10.13 0.92 8.80
C ALA A 169 -10.65 -0.23 9.70
N LEU A 170 -10.68 -1.46 9.19
CA LEU A 170 -11.01 -2.64 9.98
C LEU A 170 -10.01 -2.92 11.10
N THR A 171 -8.73 -2.68 10.85
CA THR A 171 -7.68 -2.84 11.88
C THR A 171 -7.92 -1.86 13.02
N CYS A 172 -8.15 -0.59 12.71
CA CYS A 172 -8.47 0.42 13.72
C CYS A 172 -9.74 0.09 14.49
N ALA A 173 -10.81 -0.33 13.81
CA ALA A 173 -12.05 -0.73 14.48
C ALA A 173 -11.84 -1.92 15.44
N ARG A 174 -10.97 -2.88 15.08
CA ARG A 174 -10.63 -4.01 15.96
C ARG A 174 -9.84 -3.56 17.18
N GLU A 175 -8.88 -2.65 17.01
CA GLU A 175 -8.11 -2.08 18.14
C GLU A 175 -9.04 -1.41 19.14
N THR A 176 -9.95 -0.54 18.67
CA THR A 176 -10.94 0.11 19.55
C THR A 176 -11.83 -0.89 20.29
N ILE A 177 -12.32 -1.93 19.60
CA ILE A 177 -13.14 -2.97 20.24
C ILE A 177 -12.33 -3.73 21.31
N SER A 178 -11.07 -4.07 21.00
CA SER A 178 -10.20 -4.79 21.94
C SER A 178 -9.89 -3.98 23.20
N GLU A 179 -9.69 -2.67 23.07
CA GLU A 179 -9.45 -1.76 24.19
C GLU A 179 -10.69 -1.59 25.09
N VAL A 180 -11.88 -1.49 24.51
CA VAL A 180 -13.13 -1.45 25.29
C VAL A 180 -13.34 -2.76 26.06
N ALA A 181 -13.05 -3.90 25.44
CA ALA A 181 -13.17 -5.20 26.10
C ALA A 181 -12.19 -5.33 27.28
N SER A 182 -10.91 -4.98 27.10
CA SER A 182 -9.92 -5.05 28.18
C SER A 182 -10.21 -4.09 29.33
N ASN A 183 -10.69 -2.89 29.03
CA ASN A 183 -11.11 -1.91 30.03
C ASN A 183 -12.32 -2.41 30.83
N ALA A 184 -13.31 -3.02 30.16
CA ALA A 184 -14.46 -3.62 30.82
C ALA A 184 -14.05 -4.76 31.76
N ASP A 185 -13.16 -5.66 31.31
CA ASP A 185 -12.65 -6.75 32.13
C ASP A 185 -11.91 -6.24 33.37
N THR A 186 -11.09 -5.19 33.22
CA THR A 186 -10.35 -4.56 34.33
C THR A 186 -11.28 -3.90 35.34
N VAL A 187 -12.33 -3.20 34.88
CA VAL A 187 -13.33 -2.60 35.77
C VAL A 187 -14.07 -3.68 36.54
N ILE A 188 -14.47 -4.77 35.86
CA ILE A 188 -15.16 -5.89 36.50
C ILE A 188 -14.26 -6.55 37.55
N SER A 189 -12.97 -6.79 37.27
CA SER A 189 -12.05 -7.38 38.27
C SER A 189 -11.89 -6.48 39.50
N ASN A 190 -11.69 -5.17 39.30
CA ASN A 190 -11.55 -4.21 40.41
C ASN A 190 -12.81 -4.14 41.28
N ILE A 191 -14.00 -4.26 40.68
CA ILE A 191 -15.27 -4.32 41.43
C ILE A 191 -15.35 -5.59 42.26
N ILE A 192 -14.96 -6.74 41.70
CA ILE A 192 -14.95 -8.03 42.42
C ILE A 192 -13.98 -7.98 43.59
N ASP A 193 -12.76 -7.49 43.38
CA ASP A 193 -11.72 -7.40 44.40
C ASP A 193 -12.06 -6.41 45.52
N SER A 194 -12.82 -5.36 45.21
CA SER A 194 -13.31 -4.38 46.21
C SER A 194 -14.51 -4.90 47.03
N ALA A 195 -15.14 -5.99 46.58
CA ALA A 195 -16.30 -6.60 47.23
C ALA A 195 -15.95 -7.86 48.05
N ALA A 196 -14.69 -8.32 47.99
CA ALA A 196 -14.13 -9.43 48.76
C ALA A 196 -13.42 -8.93 50.03
#